data_AF-A0A0P9ZGN7-F1
#
_entry.id   AF-A0A0P9ZGN7-F1
#
_cell.length_a   1.000
_cell.length_b   1.000
_cell.length_c   1.000
_cell.angle_alpha   90.00
_cell.angle_beta   90.00
_cell.angle_gamma   90.00
#
_symmetry.space_group_name_H-M   'P 1'
#
loop_
_entity.id
_entity.type
_entity.pdbx_description
1 polymer ?
#
loop_
_entity_poly.entity_id
_entity_poly.type
_entity_poly.pdbx_seq_one_letter_code
_entity_poly.pdbx_strand_id
1 'polypeptide(L)'
;MLKGPLEWLGDFPSAGWHLTAQQLRKYASNGRPFPENRWLAASCHSAEELALAEQMGVDFVTLSPVQPTLTHPDAQPLGWEQATRLIAGFNKPVFLLGGVGPAQRQQAWESGAQGVAGIRAFWPDEII
;
A
#
# COMPACT_ATOMS: atom_id res chain seq x y z
N MET A 1 -2.06 12.41 -1.01
CA MET A 1 -3.05 11.57 -0.29
C MET A 1 -2.78 11.67 1.19
N LEU A 2 -3.80 11.55 2.03
CA LEU A 2 -3.69 11.60 3.48
C LEU A 2 -3.82 10.19 4.07
N LYS A 3 -3.11 9.95 5.16
CA LYS A 3 -3.23 8.73 5.98
C LYS A 3 -3.68 9.17 7.37
N GLY A 4 -4.90 8.80 7.75
CA GLY A 4 -5.51 9.28 9.00
C GLY A 4 -6.94 8.79 9.17
N PRO A 5 -7.65 9.29 10.20
CA PRO A 5 -9.06 8.98 10.47
C PRO A 5 -9.97 9.44 9.32
N LEU A 6 -11.00 8.66 8.95
CA LEU A 6 -11.91 9.02 7.86
C LEU A 6 -12.86 10.18 8.22
N GLU A 7 -12.95 10.51 9.50
CA GLU A 7 -13.69 11.65 10.03
C GLU A 7 -13.18 12.98 9.42
N TRP A 8 -11.93 13.03 8.98
CA TRP A 8 -11.31 14.18 8.31
C TRP A 8 -11.68 14.33 6.83
N LEU A 9 -12.48 13.41 6.25
CA LEU A 9 -12.83 13.47 4.83
C LEU A 9 -13.55 14.77 4.43
N GLY A 10 -14.31 15.35 5.36
CA GLY A 10 -15.01 16.63 5.18
C GLY A 10 -14.09 17.85 5.25
N ASP A 11 -13.03 17.79 6.06
CA ASP A 11 -12.05 18.87 6.23
C ASP A 11 -11.14 19.00 5.00
N PHE A 12 -10.95 17.90 4.25
CA PHE A 12 -10.07 17.83 3.09
C PHE A 12 -10.80 17.32 1.83
N PRO A 13 -11.68 18.12 1.22
CA PRO A 13 -12.55 17.68 0.13
C PRO A 13 -11.80 17.27 -1.15
N SER A 14 -10.59 17.79 -1.36
CA SER A 14 -9.75 17.47 -2.54
C SER A 14 -8.72 16.37 -2.28
N ALA A 15 -8.57 15.88 -1.05
CA ALA A 15 -7.56 14.90 -0.72
C ALA A 15 -8.01 13.47 -1.07
N GLY A 16 -7.13 12.68 -1.65
CA GLY A 16 -7.27 11.22 -1.64
C GLY A 16 -6.86 10.61 -0.29
N TRP A 17 -7.24 9.37 -0.02
CA TRP A 17 -7.03 8.68 1.25
C TRP A 17 -6.24 7.39 1.12
N HIS A 18 -5.32 7.14 2.04
CA HIS A 18 -4.58 5.87 2.15
C HIS A 18 -4.98 5.19 3.46
N LEU A 19 -5.76 4.11 3.36
CA LEU A 19 -6.20 3.32 4.50
C LEU A 19 -5.08 2.44 5.05
N THR A 20 -5.02 2.31 6.37
CA THR A 20 -4.28 1.21 7.01
C THR A 20 -5.00 -0.12 6.78
N ALA A 21 -4.29 -1.24 6.94
CA ALA A 21 -4.91 -2.57 6.89
C ALA A 21 -6.03 -2.75 7.94
N GLN A 22 -5.89 -2.12 9.11
CA GLN A 22 -6.93 -2.10 10.15
C GLN A 22 -8.17 -1.35 9.69
N GLN A 23 -8.01 -0.17 9.07
CA GLN A 23 -9.13 0.59 8.53
C GLN A 23 -9.79 -0.14 7.36
N LEU A 24 -9.01 -0.76 6.48
CA LEU A 24 -9.52 -1.55 5.37
C LEU A 24 -10.42 -2.69 5.87
N ARG A 25 -9.93 -3.51 6.81
CA ARG A 25 -10.73 -4.58 7.45
C ARG A 25 -11.99 -4.06 8.10
N LYS A 26 -11.92 -2.91 8.77
CA LYS A 26 -13.06 -2.32 9.46
C LYS A 26 -14.15 -1.82 8.51
N TYR A 27 -13.77 -1.25 7.36
CA TYR A 27 -14.69 -0.49 6.53
C TYR A 27 -15.03 -1.13 5.18
N ALA A 28 -14.33 -2.18 4.74
CA ALA A 28 -14.54 -2.80 3.43
C ALA A 28 -15.98 -3.29 3.19
N SER A 29 -16.67 -3.78 4.24
CA SER A 29 -18.07 -4.18 4.16
C SER A 29 -19.02 -3.03 3.82
N ASN A 30 -18.62 -1.78 4.08
CA ASN A 30 -19.42 -0.59 3.82
C ASN A 30 -19.16 -0.01 2.42
N GLY A 31 -18.22 -0.59 1.67
CA GLY A 31 -17.79 -0.12 0.37
C GLY A 31 -16.92 1.14 0.45
N ARG A 32 -16.79 1.83 -0.70
CA ARG A 32 -15.95 3.02 -0.85
C ARG A 32 -16.51 4.18 -0.01
N PRO A 33 -15.73 4.80 0.88
CA PRO A 33 -16.23 5.82 1.81
C PRO A 33 -16.44 7.21 1.19
N PHE A 34 -16.02 7.43 -0.07
CA PHE A 34 -16.15 8.70 -0.77
C PHE A 34 -16.16 8.49 -2.30
N PRO A 35 -16.58 9.49 -3.11
CA PRO A 35 -16.71 9.33 -4.56
C PRO A 35 -15.42 8.95 -5.29
N GLU A 36 -15.54 8.29 -6.45
CA GLU A 36 -14.41 7.77 -7.25
C GLU A 36 -13.50 8.85 -7.86
N ASN A 37 -13.91 10.12 -7.85
CA ASN A 37 -13.10 11.24 -8.34
C ASN A 37 -11.96 11.66 -7.38
N ARG A 38 -11.80 10.98 -6.25
CA ARG A 38 -10.71 11.16 -5.28
C ARG A 38 -9.94 9.86 -5.15
N TRP A 39 -8.61 9.89 -5.07
CA TRP A 39 -7.80 8.69 -4.90
C TRP A 39 -8.08 7.95 -3.59
N LEU A 40 -8.16 6.63 -3.64
CA LEU A 40 -8.24 5.72 -2.51
C LEU A 40 -7.18 4.63 -2.68
N ALA A 41 -6.35 4.45 -1.65
CA ALA A 41 -5.40 3.35 -1.57
C ALA A 41 -5.50 2.64 -0.24
N ALA A 42 -4.91 1.45 -0.16
CA ALA A 42 -4.76 0.72 1.08
C ALA A 42 -3.35 0.16 1.27
N SER A 43 -2.92 0.06 2.53
CA SER A 43 -1.79 -0.78 2.90
C SER A 43 -2.28 -2.22 3.02
N CYS A 44 -1.65 -3.12 2.27
CA CYS A 44 -1.94 -4.54 2.25
C CYS A 44 -0.68 -5.36 2.59
N HIS A 45 -0.91 -6.52 3.19
CA HIS A 45 0.08 -7.42 3.77
C HIS A 45 -0.27 -8.90 3.50
N SER A 46 -1.44 -9.21 2.93
CA SER A 46 -1.90 -10.59 2.70
C SER A 46 -2.92 -10.66 1.56
N ALA A 47 -3.23 -11.88 1.10
CA ALA A 47 -4.27 -12.11 0.10
C ALA A 47 -5.68 -11.69 0.58
N GLU A 48 -5.96 -11.90 1.86
CA GLU A 48 -7.20 -11.44 2.51
C GLU A 48 -7.36 -9.92 2.36
N GLU A 49 -6.32 -9.16 2.67
CA GLU A 49 -6.37 -7.71 2.58
C GLU A 49 -6.44 -7.21 1.13
N LEU A 50 -5.81 -7.91 0.18
CA LEU A 50 -5.96 -7.60 -1.24
C LEU A 50 -7.39 -7.81 -1.72
N ALA A 51 -8.05 -8.91 -1.30
CA ALA A 51 -9.46 -9.14 -1.61
C ALA A 51 -10.38 -8.06 -1.01
N LEU A 52 -10.11 -7.62 0.22
CA LEU A 52 -10.84 -6.51 0.84
C LEU A 52 -10.60 -5.18 0.11
N ALA A 53 -9.39 -4.95 -0.39
CA ALA A 53 -9.06 -3.79 -1.21
C ALA A 53 -9.81 -3.81 -2.56
N GLU A 54 -9.94 -4.97 -3.21
CA GLU A 54 -10.77 -5.13 -4.41
C GLU A 54 -12.25 -4.86 -4.08
N GLN A 55 -12.77 -5.44 -2.99
CA GLN A 55 -14.15 -5.23 -2.56
C GLN A 55 -14.46 -3.75 -2.30
N MET A 56 -13.53 -3.02 -1.66
CA MET A 56 -13.69 -1.59 -1.40
C MET A 56 -13.55 -0.74 -2.69
N GLY A 57 -13.01 -1.32 -3.76
CA GLY A 57 -12.74 -0.61 -5.00
C GLY A 57 -11.60 0.40 -4.85
N VAL A 58 -10.51 0.03 -4.16
CA VAL A 58 -9.33 0.91 -4.08
C VAL A 58 -8.69 1.08 -5.46
N ASP A 59 -8.03 2.22 -5.67
CA ASP A 59 -7.42 2.57 -6.94
C ASP A 59 -6.02 1.96 -7.08
N PHE A 60 -5.32 1.76 -5.97
CA PHE A 60 -4.05 1.02 -5.88
C PHE A 60 -3.77 0.56 -4.44
N VAL A 61 -2.77 -0.30 -4.26
CA VAL A 61 -2.29 -0.71 -2.93
C VAL A 61 -0.79 -0.53 -2.78
N THR A 62 -0.35 -0.40 -1.54
CA THR A 62 1.04 -0.72 -1.17
C THR A 62 1.11 -2.11 -0.57
N LEU A 63 1.99 -2.97 -1.07
CA LEU A 63 2.21 -4.32 -0.55
C LEU A 63 3.52 -4.39 0.22
N SER A 64 3.48 -4.77 1.50
CA SER A 64 4.63 -4.60 2.41
C SER A 64 4.58 -5.47 3.67
N PRO A 65 5.69 -5.56 4.45
CA PRO A 65 7.05 -5.26 4.02
C PRO A 65 7.59 -6.34 3.09
N VAL A 66 8.23 -5.97 1.98
CA VAL A 66 8.84 -6.95 1.06
C VAL A 66 10.14 -7.52 1.61
N GLN A 67 10.94 -6.67 2.26
CA GLN A 67 12.21 -7.00 2.89
C GLN A 67 12.26 -6.46 4.33
N PRO A 68 13.19 -6.93 5.18
CA PRO A 68 13.38 -6.38 6.53
C PRO A 68 13.53 -4.86 6.49
N THR A 69 12.94 -4.17 7.46
CA THR A 69 12.96 -2.70 7.50
C THR A 69 13.07 -2.17 8.92
N LEU A 70 13.85 -1.10 9.11
CA LEU A 70 14.03 -0.43 10.40
C LEU A 70 12.75 0.25 10.92
N THR A 71 11.75 0.50 10.05
CA THR A 71 10.47 1.07 10.51
C THR A 71 9.65 0.07 11.33
N HIS A 72 9.75 -1.21 10.99
CA HIS A 72 9.02 -2.29 11.65
C HIS A 72 9.95 -3.51 11.74
N PRO A 73 10.94 -3.50 12.67
CA PRO A 73 11.97 -4.53 12.73
C PRO A 73 11.42 -5.92 13.06
N ASP A 74 10.30 -5.98 13.78
CA ASP A 74 9.67 -7.24 14.20
C ASP A 74 8.69 -7.81 13.16
N ALA A 75 8.41 -7.05 12.08
CA ALA A 75 7.51 -7.52 11.03
C ALA A 75 8.22 -8.57 10.16
N GLN A 76 7.60 -9.75 10.04
CA GLN A 76 8.07 -10.77 9.10
C GLN A 76 7.88 -10.27 7.66
N PRO A 77 8.95 -10.17 6.86
CA PRO A 77 8.83 -9.73 5.48
C PRO A 77 8.11 -10.79 4.63
N LEU A 78 7.38 -10.34 3.63
CA LEU A 78 6.75 -11.21 2.62
C LEU A 78 7.81 -11.98 1.82
N GLY A 79 8.91 -11.31 1.48
CA GLY A 79 9.83 -11.78 0.46
C GLY A 79 9.28 -11.59 -0.95
N TRP A 80 10.18 -11.62 -1.93
CA TRP A 80 9.84 -11.40 -3.33
C TRP A 80 8.92 -12.46 -3.91
N GLU A 81 9.15 -13.73 -3.59
CA GLU A 81 8.34 -14.83 -4.12
C GLU A 81 6.88 -14.72 -3.68
N GLN A 82 6.63 -14.49 -2.38
CA GLN A 82 5.28 -14.32 -1.86
C GLN A 82 4.64 -13.05 -2.41
N ALA A 83 5.39 -11.95 -2.53
CA ALA A 83 4.88 -10.72 -3.12
C ALA A 83 4.41 -10.92 -4.56
N THR A 84 5.19 -11.62 -5.41
CA THR A 84 4.81 -11.97 -6.78
C THR A 84 3.54 -12.81 -6.83
N ARG A 85 3.42 -13.83 -5.96
CA ARG A 85 2.21 -14.66 -5.88
C ARG A 85 0.97 -13.85 -5.50
N LEU A 86 1.12 -12.90 -4.58
CA LEU A 86 0.03 -12.02 -4.16
C LEU A 86 -0.39 -11.05 -5.28
N ILE A 87 0.59 -10.45 -5.97
CA ILE A 87 0.33 -9.55 -7.10
C ILE A 87 -0.42 -10.27 -8.22
N ALA A 88 -0.04 -11.51 -8.53
CA ALA A 88 -0.71 -12.30 -9.57
C ALA A 88 -2.21 -12.54 -9.31
N GLY A 89 -2.65 -12.43 -8.06
CA GLY A 89 -4.05 -12.57 -7.66
C GLY A 89 -4.82 -11.25 -7.51
N PHE A 90 -4.23 -10.10 -7.85
CA PHE A 90 -4.81 -8.78 -7.60
C PHE A 90 -4.78 -7.90 -8.86
N ASN A 91 -5.94 -7.37 -9.27
CA ASN A 91 -6.10 -6.75 -10.58
C ASN A 91 -5.95 -5.22 -10.60
N LYS A 92 -5.44 -4.61 -9.52
CA LYS A 92 -5.16 -3.16 -9.45
C LYS A 92 -3.67 -2.90 -9.29
N PRO A 93 -3.18 -1.68 -9.58
CA PRO A 93 -1.78 -1.33 -9.40
C PRO A 93 -1.27 -1.63 -7.98
N VAL A 94 -0.09 -2.26 -7.91
CA VAL A 94 0.62 -2.55 -6.65
C VAL A 94 1.93 -1.78 -6.63
N PHE A 95 2.21 -1.09 -5.52
CA PHE A 95 3.52 -0.52 -5.23
C PHE A 95 4.17 -1.27 -4.08
N LEU A 96 5.34 -1.86 -4.32
CA LEU A 96 6.06 -2.61 -3.30
C LEU A 96 6.71 -1.68 -2.28
N LEU A 97 6.57 -1.98 -0.99
CA LEU A 97 7.10 -1.15 0.10
C LEU A 97 7.73 -2.00 1.21
N GLY A 98 8.66 -1.42 1.96
CA GLY A 98 9.35 -2.06 3.09
C GLY A 98 10.62 -2.76 2.65
N GLY A 99 11.77 -2.15 2.98
CA GLY A 99 13.10 -2.65 2.64
C GLY A 99 13.44 -2.61 1.13
N VAL A 100 12.68 -1.85 0.33
CA VAL A 100 12.91 -1.64 -1.11
C VAL A 100 13.08 -0.15 -1.42
N GLY A 101 13.74 0.14 -2.54
CA GLY A 101 13.97 1.50 -3.03
C GLY A 101 14.17 1.56 -4.54
N PRO A 102 14.62 2.70 -5.09
CA PRO A 102 14.80 2.90 -6.54
C PRO A 102 15.60 1.80 -7.25
N ALA A 103 16.58 1.20 -6.56
CA ALA A 103 17.41 0.12 -7.08
C ALA A 103 16.63 -1.17 -7.40
N GLN A 104 15.49 -1.40 -6.74
CA GLN A 104 14.64 -2.58 -6.95
C GLN A 104 13.51 -2.34 -7.97
N ARG A 105 13.51 -1.21 -8.68
CA ARG A 105 12.44 -0.86 -9.63
C ARG A 105 12.25 -1.92 -10.71
N GLN A 106 13.34 -2.39 -11.32
CA GLN A 106 13.30 -3.41 -12.36
C GLN A 106 12.70 -4.73 -11.83
N GLN A 107 13.16 -5.16 -10.65
CA GLN A 107 12.65 -6.37 -9.99
C GLN A 107 11.16 -6.24 -9.61
N ALA A 108 10.71 -5.04 -9.23
CA ALA A 108 9.30 -4.77 -8.96
C ALA A 108 8.44 -4.97 -10.22
N TRP A 109 8.88 -4.44 -11.37
CA TRP A 109 8.20 -4.64 -12.64
C TRP A 109 8.16 -6.11 -13.06
N GLU A 110 9.28 -6.83 -12.92
CA GLU A 110 9.36 -8.28 -13.18
C GLU A 110 8.44 -9.10 -12.28
N SER A 111 8.13 -8.59 -11.09
CA SER A 111 7.18 -9.19 -10.13
C SER A 111 5.71 -8.79 -10.40
N GLY A 112 5.44 -8.01 -11.43
CA GLY A 112 4.11 -7.51 -11.80
C GLY A 112 3.66 -6.25 -11.06
N ALA A 113 4.50 -5.65 -10.20
CA ALA A 113 4.18 -4.40 -9.52
C ALA A 113 4.37 -3.20 -10.46
N GLN A 114 3.68 -2.09 -10.18
CA GLN A 114 3.81 -0.84 -10.92
C GLN A 114 5.09 -0.08 -10.56
N GLY A 115 5.65 -0.36 -9.38
CA GLY A 115 6.90 0.20 -8.92
C GLY A 115 7.14 -0.02 -7.43
N VAL A 116 7.99 0.82 -6.85
CA VAL A 116 8.34 0.82 -5.43
C VAL A 116 7.84 2.08 -4.75
N ALA A 117 7.52 1.97 -3.47
CA ALA A 117 7.25 3.09 -2.57
C ALA A 117 8.14 2.98 -1.34
N GLY A 118 8.52 4.11 -0.76
CA GLY A 118 9.38 4.13 0.42
C GLY A 118 9.48 5.50 1.05
N ILE A 119 9.92 5.54 2.30
CA ILE A 119 10.20 6.77 3.04
C ILE A 119 11.72 7.03 2.95
N ARG A 120 12.52 6.34 3.78
CA ARG A 120 13.98 6.56 3.86
C ARG A 120 14.75 6.33 2.55
N ALA A 121 14.27 5.45 1.69
CA ALA A 121 14.91 5.20 0.39
C ALA A 121 14.78 6.39 -0.58
N PHE A 122 13.84 7.30 -0.34
CA PHE A 122 13.58 8.50 -1.15
C PHE A 122 13.77 9.81 -0.38
N TRP A 123 13.74 9.75 0.95
CA TRP A 123 13.97 10.85 1.87
C TRP A 123 14.97 10.40 2.94
N PRO A 124 16.26 10.24 2.58
CA PRO A 124 17.28 9.87 3.55
C PRO A 124 17.35 10.97 4.62
N ASP A 125 17.48 10.58 5.89
CA ASP A 125 17.87 11.53 6.93
C ASP A 125 19.26 12.06 6.52
N GLU A 126 19.36 13.33 6.11
CA GLU A 126 20.66 13.96 5.92
C GLU A 126 21.42 13.86 7.25
N ILE A 127 22.52 13.12 7.25
CA ILE A 127 23.55 13.28 8.29
C ILE A 127 24.16 14.64 8.02
N ILE A 128 23.73 15.65 8.77
CA ILE A 128 24.53 16.85 9.06
C ILE A 128 25.62 16.46 10.05
#